data_AF-A0A2J8R3X2-F1
#
_entry.id   AF-A0A2J8R3X2-F1
#
_cell.length_a   1.000
_cell.length_b   1.000
_cell.length_c   1.000
_cell.angle_alpha   90.00
_cell.angle_beta   90.00
_cell.angle_gamma   90.00
#
_symmetry.space_group_name_H-M   'P 1'
#
loop_
_entity.id
_entity.type
_entity.pdbx_description
1 polymer ?
#
loop_
_entity_poly.entity_id
_entity_poly.type
_entity_poly.pdbx_seq_one_letter_code
_entity_poly.pdbx_strand_id
1 'polypeptide(L)'
;MSEKENNFPPLPKFIPVKPCFYQNFSDEIPVEHQVLVKRIYRLWMFYCATLGVNLIACLAWWIGGGSGTNFGLAFVWLLLFTPCSYVCWFRPVYKAFRADSSFNFMAFFFIFGAQFVLTVIQA
;
A
#
# COMPACT_ATOMS: atom_id res chain seq x y z
N MET A 1 -14.42 -26.32 5.87
CA MET A 1 -13.67 -25.07 6.10
C MET A 1 -14.69 -23.95 6.09
N SER A 2 -14.94 -23.27 7.21
CA SER A 2 -15.79 -22.08 7.20
C SER A 2 -15.10 -21.04 6.31
N GLU A 3 -15.79 -20.59 5.26
CA GLU A 3 -15.27 -19.60 4.32
C GLU A 3 -15.09 -18.28 5.08
N LYS A 4 -13.85 -17.85 5.28
CA LYS A 4 -13.53 -16.63 6.00
C LYS A 4 -13.96 -15.42 5.16
N GLU A 5 -14.85 -14.59 5.69
CA GLU A 5 -15.44 -13.45 4.97
C GLU A 5 -14.38 -12.38 4.65
N ASN A 6 -14.29 -11.97 3.38
CA ASN A 6 -13.35 -10.94 2.95
C ASN A 6 -13.60 -9.62 3.69
N ASN A 7 -12.56 -9.06 4.32
CA ASN A 7 -12.62 -7.85 5.15
C ASN A 7 -11.76 -6.69 4.61
N PHE A 8 -10.97 -6.93 3.57
CA PHE A 8 -9.97 -5.99 3.05
C PHE A 8 -10.04 -5.82 1.53
N PRO A 9 -9.84 -4.60 0.99
CA PRO A 9 -9.76 -3.31 1.68
C PRO A 9 -11.12 -2.89 2.26
N PRO A 10 -11.16 -2.29 3.47
CA PRO A 10 -12.40 -1.75 4.05
C PRO A 10 -12.74 -0.45 3.35
N LEU A 11 -13.41 -0.55 2.20
CA LEU A 11 -13.82 0.61 1.44
C LEU A 11 -15.16 1.13 1.97
N PRO A 12 -15.35 2.46 2.02
CA PRO A 12 -16.65 3.04 2.31
C PRO A 12 -17.73 2.50 1.35
N LYS A 13 -18.94 2.30 1.84
CA LYS A 13 -20.07 1.73 1.07
C LYS A 13 -20.44 2.51 -0.20
N PHE A 14 -19.94 3.74 -0.37
CA PHE A 14 -20.14 4.55 -1.57
C PHE A 14 -19.22 4.16 -2.75
N ILE A 15 -18.14 3.41 -2.50
CA ILE A 15 -17.27 2.88 -3.55
C ILE A 15 -17.80 1.52 -3.98
N PRO A 16 -18.11 1.28 -5.26
CA PRO A 16 -18.68 0.01 -5.76
C PRO A 16 -17.64 -1.12 -5.84
N VAL A 17 -16.77 -1.22 -4.85
CA VAL A 17 -15.71 -2.23 -4.76
C VAL A 17 -15.92 -3.00 -3.47
N LYS A 18 -16.28 -4.28 -3.61
CA LYS A 18 -16.42 -5.19 -2.46
C LYS A 18 -15.03 -5.56 -1.91
N PRO A 19 -14.90 -5.82 -0.60
CA PRO A 19 -13.68 -6.38 -0.03
C PRO A 19 -13.25 -7.64 -0.81
N CYS A 20 -12.00 -7.65 -1.27
CA CYS A 20 -11.48 -8.71 -2.15
C CYS A 20 -10.72 -9.79 -1.38
N PHE A 21 -10.24 -9.50 -0.17
CA PHE A 21 -9.34 -10.36 0.58
C PHE A 21 -9.77 -10.47 2.04
N TYR A 22 -9.60 -11.66 2.60
CA TYR A 22 -9.50 -11.83 4.04
C TYR A 22 -8.09 -11.47 4.48
N GLN A 23 -7.98 -10.61 5.48
CA GLN A 23 -6.71 -10.24 6.10
C GLN A 23 -6.91 -10.16 7.62
N ASN A 24 -6.27 -11.06 8.35
CA ASN A 24 -6.23 -11.01 9.81
C ASN A 24 -4.83 -11.38 10.33
N PHE A 25 -4.13 -10.36 10.86
CA PHE A 25 -2.79 -10.54 11.40
C PHE A 25 -2.74 -11.51 12.59
N SER A 26 -3.77 -11.56 13.43
CA SER A 26 -3.78 -12.41 14.63
C SER A 26 -3.95 -13.88 14.28
N ASP A 27 -4.73 -14.18 13.25
CA ASP A 27 -5.09 -15.55 12.86
C ASP A 27 -4.14 -16.15 11.81
N GLU A 28 -3.50 -15.31 10.99
CA GLU A 28 -2.69 -15.77 9.85
C GLU A 28 -1.18 -15.62 10.05
N ILE A 29 -0.72 -14.79 10.98
CA ILE A 29 0.71 -14.53 11.22
C ILE A 29 1.13 -15.10 12.58
N PRO A 30 2.23 -15.88 12.67
CA PRO A 30 2.79 -16.34 13.94
C PRO A 30 3.04 -15.18 14.92
N VAL A 31 2.74 -15.37 16.20
CA VAL A 31 2.76 -14.32 17.24
C VAL A 31 4.08 -13.53 17.27
N GLU A 32 5.20 -14.23 17.07
CA GLU A 32 6.55 -13.66 17.03
C GLU A 32 6.73 -12.58 15.94
N HIS A 33 6.08 -12.75 14.78
CA HIS A 33 6.21 -11.85 13.63
C HIS A 33 5.09 -10.81 13.52
N GLN A 34 4.01 -10.94 14.31
CA GLN A 34 2.85 -10.04 14.21
C GLN A 34 3.20 -8.57 14.40
N VAL A 35 4.10 -8.25 15.33
CA VAL A 35 4.52 -6.86 15.58
C VAL A 35 5.21 -6.28 14.35
N LEU A 36 6.09 -7.05 13.72
CA LEU A 36 6.84 -6.63 12.54
C LEU A 36 5.92 -6.42 11.34
N VAL A 37 5.03 -7.39 11.06
CA VAL A 37 4.07 -7.29 9.96
C VAL A 37 3.11 -6.10 10.16
N LYS A 38 2.66 -5.83 11.40
CA LYS A 38 1.85 -4.65 11.72
C LYS A 38 2.61 -3.34 11.49
N ARG A 39 3.91 -3.28 11.80
CA ARG A 39 4.75 -2.10 11.50
C ARG A 39 4.88 -1.89 9.99
N ILE A 40 5.12 -2.95 9.24
CA ILE A 40 5.17 -2.92 7.77
C ILE A 40 3.84 -2.43 7.18
N TYR A 41 2.71 -2.91 7.69
CA TYR A 41 1.39 -2.42 7.29
C TYR A 41 1.20 -0.92 7.56
N ARG A 42 1.64 -0.44 8.73
CA ARG A 42 1.61 1.00 9.06
C ARG A 42 2.50 1.83 8.13
N LEU A 43 3.66 1.30 7.74
CA LEU A 43 4.53 1.96 6.75
C LEU A 43 3.84 2.07 5.38
N TRP A 44 3.16 1.01 4.93
CA TRP A 44 2.36 1.08 3.70
C TRP A 44 1.23 2.10 3.78
N MET A 45 0.48 2.15 4.89
CA MET A 45 -0.54 3.18 5.10
C MET A 45 0.04 4.59 5.11
N PHE A 46 1.19 4.78 5.75
CA PHE A 46 1.89 6.06 5.77
C PHE A 46 2.30 6.49 4.36
N TYR A 47 2.82 5.57 3.54
CA TYR A 47 3.13 5.83 2.13
C TYR A 47 1.88 6.22 1.31
N CYS A 48 0.73 5.58 1.55
CA CYS A 48 -0.51 5.99 0.90
C CYS A 48 -0.95 7.40 1.35
N ALA A 49 -0.74 7.72 2.63
CA ALA A 49 -1.05 9.05 3.17
C ALA A 49 -0.15 10.14 2.58
N THR A 50 1.15 9.88 2.35
CA THR A 50 2.04 10.87 1.71
C THR A 50 1.64 11.14 0.26
N LEU A 51 1.22 10.12 -0.50
CA LEU A 51 0.64 10.32 -1.83
C LEU A 51 -0.65 11.16 -1.78
N GLY A 52 -1.48 10.96 -0.76
CA GLY A 52 -2.69 11.76 -0.53
C GLY A 52 -2.37 13.22 -0.20
N VAL A 53 -1.39 13.46 0.66
CA VAL A 53 -0.90 14.82 0.96
C VAL A 53 -0.33 15.47 -0.30
N ASN A 54 0.43 14.74 -1.12
CA ASN A 54 0.95 15.23 -2.39
C ASN A 54 -0.19 15.68 -3.33
N LEU A 55 -1.26 14.91 -3.44
CA LEU A 55 -2.44 15.29 -4.23
C LEU A 55 -3.08 16.59 -3.72
N ILE A 56 -3.25 16.72 -2.40
CA ILE A 56 -3.84 17.93 -1.79
C ILE A 56 -2.93 19.14 -2.00
N ALA A 57 -1.61 18.98 -1.86
CA ALA A 57 -0.64 20.04 -2.08
C ALA A 57 -0.64 20.51 -3.54
N CYS A 58 -0.65 19.58 -4.50
CA CYS A 58 -0.75 19.93 -5.92
C CYS A 58 -2.10 20.57 -6.28
N LEU A 59 -3.19 20.17 -5.62
CA LEU A 59 -4.51 20.82 -5.78
C LEU A 59 -4.47 22.26 -5.27
N ALA A 60 -3.92 22.49 -4.08
CA ALA A 60 -3.78 23.82 -3.50
C ALA A 60 -2.90 24.73 -4.40
N TRP A 61 -1.81 24.17 -4.94
CA TRP A 61 -0.95 24.87 -5.89
C TRP A 61 -1.70 25.26 -7.17
N TRP A 62 -2.52 24.35 -7.71
CA TRP A 62 -3.31 24.64 -8.91
C TRP A 62 -4.37 25.73 -8.66
N ILE A 63 -5.10 25.65 -7.54
CA ILE A 63 -6.08 26.68 -7.15
C ILE A 63 -5.40 28.04 -6.93
N GLY A 64 -4.15 28.05 -6.45
CA GLY A 64 -3.32 29.25 -6.29
C GLY A 64 -2.77 29.86 -7.58
N GLY A 65 -3.16 29.36 -8.76
CA GLY A 65 -2.71 29.86 -10.07
C GLY A 65 -1.52 29.11 -10.67
N GLY A 66 -1.07 28.02 -10.04
CA GLY A 66 -0.05 27.13 -10.59
C GLY A 66 -0.56 26.24 -11.73
N SER A 67 0.34 25.53 -12.42
CA SER A 67 -0.04 24.57 -13.46
C SER A 67 -0.74 23.33 -12.88
N GLY A 68 -1.86 22.93 -13.49
CA GLY A 68 -2.61 21.72 -13.15
C GLY A 68 -1.90 20.40 -13.53
N THR A 69 -0.78 20.45 -14.27
CA THR A 69 -0.01 19.25 -14.65
C THR A 69 0.44 18.46 -13.42
N ASN A 70 0.88 19.14 -12.36
CA ASN A 70 1.33 18.50 -11.12
C ASN A 70 0.19 17.78 -10.41
N PHE A 71 -1.02 18.34 -10.44
CA PHE A 71 -2.21 17.70 -9.87
C PHE A 71 -2.57 16.42 -10.64
N GLY A 72 -2.58 16.47 -11.97
CA GLY A 72 -2.84 15.30 -12.81
C GLY A 72 -1.83 14.17 -12.54
N LEU A 73 -0.54 14.49 -12.44
CA LEU A 73 0.50 13.52 -12.10
C LEU A 73 0.30 12.97 -10.69
N ALA A 74 0.07 13.81 -9.68
CA ALA A 74 -0.18 13.37 -8.30
C ALA A 74 -1.39 12.43 -8.20
N PHE A 75 -2.44 12.67 -8.97
CA PHE A 75 -3.61 11.81 -9.03
C PHE A 75 -3.30 10.43 -9.63
N VAL A 76 -2.56 10.40 -10.74
CA VAL A 76 -2.09 9.14 -11.36
C VAL A 76 -1.19 8.37 -10.40
N TRP A 77 -0.25 9.04 -9.73
CA TRP A 77 0.63 8.40 -8.75
C TRP A 77 -0.14 7.80 -7.58
N LEU A 78 -1.11 8.54 -7.03
CA LEU A 78 -1.97 8.03 -5.95
C LEU A 78 -2.71 6.75 -6.39
N LEU A 79 -3.35 6.76 -7.57
CA LEU A 79 -4.14 5.63 -8.06
C LEU A 79 -3.31 4.44 -8.51
N LEU A 80 -2.13 4.65 -9.08
CA LEU A 80 -1.28 3.57 -9.59
C LEU A 80 -0.42 2.97 -8.48
N PHE A 81 0.26 3.82 -7.70
CA PHE A 81 1.21 3.35 -6.72
C PHE A 81 0.55 2.77 -5.48
N THR A 82 -0.64 3.23 -5.06
CA THR A 82 -1.34 2.62 -3.92
C THR A 82 -1.64 1.12 -4.11
N PRO A 83 -2.35 0.68 -5.17
CA PRO A 83 -2.62 -0.74 -5.40
C PRO A 83 -1.37 -1.51 -5.85
N CYS A 84 -0.49 -0.91 -6.66
CA CYS A 84 0.75 -1.56 -7.08
C CYS A 84 1.65 -1.87 -5.88
N SER A 85 1.84 -0.91 -4.98
CA SER A 85 2.63 -1.08 -3.77
C SER A 85 2.04 -2.16 -2.85
N TYR A 86 0.71 -2.22 -2.74
CA TYR A 86 0.05 -3.28 -1.98
C TYR A 86 0.32 -4.67 -2.57
N VAL A 87 0.12 -4.84 -3.88
CA VAL A 87 0.26 -6.14 -4.56
C VAL A 87 1.71 -6.57 -4.68
N CYS A 88 2.62 -5.64 -4.95
CA CYS A 88 3.99 -5.94 -5.32
C CYS A 88 4.93 -6.01 -4.12
N TRP A 89 4.64 -5.38 -2.97
CA TRP A 89 5.52 -5.51 -1.81
C TRP A 89 4.80 -5.87 -0.51
N PHE A 90 3.66 -5.27 -0.18
CA PHE A 90 2.96 -5.59 1.07
C PHE A 90 2.40 -7.03 1.07
N ARG A 91 1.82 -7.47 -0.04
CA ARG A 91 1.24 -8.81 -0.15
C ARG A 91 2.31 -9.91 -0.16
N PRO A 92 3.44 -9.78 -0.89
CA PRO A 92 4.55 -10.73 -0.78
C PRO A 92 5.11 -10.81 0.63
N VAL A 93 5.34 -9.68 1.31
CA VAL A 93 5.88 -9.73 2.68
C VAL A 93 4.89 -10.35 3.66
N TYR A 94 3.59 -10.08 3.52
CA TYR A 94 2.54 -10.75 4.30
C TYR A 94 2.57 -12.27 4.09
N LYS A 95 2.68 -12.71 2.83
CA LYS A 95 2.79 -14.14 2.47
C LYS A 95 4.11 -14.75 2.97
N ALA A 96 5.20 -13.98 2.95
CA ALA A 96 6.51 -14.40 3.42
C ALA A 96 6.47 -14.74 4.91
N PHE A 97 5.90 -13.87 5.75
CA PHE A 97 5.75 -14.12 7.19
C PHE A 97 4.71 -15.17 7.53
N ARG A 98 3.68 -15.36 6.70
CA ARG A 98 2.67 -16.41 6.90
C ARG A 98 3.21 -17.81 6.64
N ALA A 99 3.98 -17.99 5.56
CA ALA A 99 4.43 -19.30 5.08
C ALA A 99 5.94 -19.52 5.27
N ASP A 100 6.61 -18.64 6.00
CA ASP A 100 8.07 -18.57 6.18
C ASP A 100 8.85 -18.74 4.86
N SER A 101 8.44 -17.99 3.84
CA SER A 101 8.88 -18.20 2.47
C SER A 101 9.97 -17.21 2.04
N SER A 102 11.21 -17.68 1.95
CA SER A 102 12.39 -16.89 1.55
C SER A 102 12.26 -16.25 0.16
N PHE A 103 11.59 -16.90 -0.80
CA PHE A 103 11.36 -16.33 -2.12
C PHE A 103 10.47 -15.08 -2.07
N ASN A 104 9.46 -15.08 -1.21
CA ASN A 104 8.59 -13.91 -1.02
C ASN A 104 9.33 -12.77 -0.30
N PHE A 105 10.27 -13.09 0.61
CA PHE A 105 11.18 -12.10 1.19
C PHE A 105 12.08 -11.45 0.14
N MET A 106 12.68 -12.24 -0.76
CA MET A 106 13.51 -11.72 -1.85
C MET A 106 12.73 -10.77 -2.77
N ALA A 107 11.52 -11.17 -3.17
CA ALA A 107 10.63 -10.32 -3.98
C ALA A 107 10.28 -9.00 -3.26
N PHE A 108 9.98 -9.07 -1.96
CA PHE A 108 9.73 -7.87 -1.14
C PHE A 108 10.92 -6.92 -1.16
N PHE A 109 12.14 -7.38 -0.87
CA PHE A 109 13.32 -6.51 -0.81
C PHE A 109 13.65 -5.88 -2.17
N PHE A 110 13.56 -6.64 -3.26
CA PHE A 110 13.84 -6.12 -4.60
C PHE A 110 12.85 -5.03 -5.01
N ILE A 111 11.55 -5.30 -4.84
CA ILE A 111 10.49 -4.37 -5.24
C ILE A 111 10.46 -3.15 -4.32
N PHE A 112 10.59 -3.34 -3.01
CA PHE A 112 10.67 -2.24 -2.06
C PHE A 112 11.92 -1.38 -2.28
N GLY A 113 13.06 -1.99 -2.62
CA GLY A 113 14.27 -1.27 -2.99
C GLY A 113 14.10 -0.43 -4.24
N ALA A 114 13.50 -0.98 -5.31
CA ALA A 114 13.18 -0.23 -6.51
C ALA A 114 12.21 0.93 -6.22
N GLN A 115 11.15 0.68 -5.43
CA GLN A 115 10.21 1.71 -4.99
C GLN A 115 10.91 2.82 -4.21
N PHE A 116 11.83 2.48 -3.31
CA PHE A 116 12.59 3.44 -2.53
C PHE A 116 13.43 4.35 -3.42
N VAL A 117 14.17 3.77 -4.38
CA VAL A 117 14.95 4.53 -5.36
C VAL A 117 14.06 5.46 -6.19
N LEU A 118 12.93 4.97 -6.69
CA LEU A 118 11.98 5.79 -7.44
C LEU A 118 11.44 6.95 -6.60
N THR A 119 11.13 6.70 -5.33
CA THR A 119 10.63 7.73 -4.40
C THR A 119 11.69 8.80 -4.13
N VAL A 120 12.97 8.42 -4.02
CA VAL A 120 14.09 9.37 -3.88
C VAL A 120 14.28 10.21 -5.14
N ILE A 121 14.15 9.61 -6.34
CA ILE A 121 14.25 10.34 -7.61
C ILE A 121 13.11 11.34 -7.78
N GLN A 122 11.93 11.02 -7.24
CA GLN A 122 10.72 11.86 -7.34
C GLN A 122 10.64 12.96 -6.28
N ALA A 123 11.48 12.92 -5.23
CA ALA A 123 11.51 13.89 -4.14
C ALA A 123 12.33 15.14 -4.50
#